data_AF-A0A3C2B7Q4-F1
#
_entry.id   AF-A0A3C2B7Q4-F1
#
_cell.length_a   1.000
_cell.length_b   1.000
_cell.length_c   1.000
_cell.angle_alpha   90.00
_cell.angle_beta   90.00
_cell.angle_gamma   90.00
#
_symmetry.space_group_name_H-M   'P 1'
#
loop_
_entity.id
_entity.type
_entity.pdbx_description
1 polymer ?
#
loop_
_entity_poly.entity_id
_entity_poly.type
_entity_poly.pdbx_seq_one_letter_code
_entity_poly.pdbx_strand_id
1 'polypeptide(L)' 'DRREELGLSKAELARRAELAPEAVRRLFSIDSPNPTIGTLTALADALGLELVPQRRKAG' A
#
# COMPACT_ATOMS: atom_id res chain seq x y z
N ASP A 1 -0.47 -3.24 11.42
CA ASP A 1 -0.44 -3.44 9.95
C ASP A 1 0.84 -4.13 9.48
N ARG A 2 0.82 -4.86 8.35
CA ARG A 2 1.98 -5.56 7.78
C ARG A 2 3.27 -4.71 7.71
N ARG A 3 3.13 -3.43 7.35
CA ARG A 3 4.24 -2.45 7.34
C ARG A 3 4.94 -2.36 8.72
N GLU A 4 4.16 -2.35 9.79
CA GLU A 4 4.66 -2.21 11.17
C GLU A 4 5.30 -3.49 11.68
N GLU A 5 4.76 -4.66 11.30
CA GLU A 5 5.40 -5.96 11.57
C GLU A 5 6.79 -6.06 10.94
N LEU A 6 6.96 -5.45 9.77
CA LEU A 6 8.24 -5.35 9.07
C LEU A 6 9.14 -4.22 9.60
N GLY A 7 8.72 -3.47 10.62
CA GLY A 7 9.46 -2.34 11.18
C GLY A 7 9.63 -1.16 10.22
N LEU A 8 8.80 -1.05 9.18
CA LEU A 8 8.96 -0.05 8.14
C LEU A 8 8.27 1.26 8.51
N SER A 9 8.99 2.38 8.37
CA SER A 9 8.35 3.69 8.34
C SER A 9 7.58 3.90 7.02
N LYS A 10 6.67 4.88 6.97
CA LYS A 10 5.98 5.24 5.71
C LYS A 10 6.97 5.66 4.61
N ALA A 11 8.06 6.35 4.99
CA ALA A 11 9.10 6.75 4.05
C ALA A 11 9.92 5.56 3.54
N GLU A 12 10.20 4.58 4.41
CA GLU A 12 10.92 3.36 4.03
C GLU A 12 10.08 2.50 3.08
N LEU A 13 8.78 2.36 3.35
CA LEU A 13 7.86 1.70 2.43
C LEU A 13 7.83 2.39 1.06
N ALA A 14 7.82 3.74 1.03
CA ALA A 14 7.87 4.48 -0.22
C ALA A 14 9.14 4.19 -1.03
N ARG A 15 10.31 4.15 -0.36
CA ARG A 15 11.58 3.81 -1.01
C ARG A 15 11.55 2.40 -1.59
N ARG A 16 11.07 1.41 -0.83
CA ARG A 16 10.97 0.01 -1.28
C ARG A 16 10.00 -0.18 -2.43
N ALA A 17 8.88 0.55 -2.43
CA ALA A 17 7.88 0.49 -3.48
C ALA A 17 8.22 1.38 -4.70
N GLU A 18 9.39 2.04 -4.71
CA GLU A 18 9.78 3.00 -5.75
C GLU A 18 8.75 4.13 -5.95
N LEU A 19 8.10 4.54 -4.86
CA LEU A 19 7.08 5.59 -4.83
C LEU A 19 7.59 6.86 -4.19
N ALA A 20 6.97 8.00 -4.55
CA ALA A 20 7.20 9.26 -3.87
C ALA A 20 6.74 9.18 -2.40
N PRO A 21 7.56 9.62 -1.41
CA PRO A 21 7.19 9.60 0.01
C PRO A 21 5.89 10.34 0.33
N GLU A 22 5.61 11.44 -0.36
CA GLU A 22 4.37 12.21 -0.20
C GLU A 22 3.14 11.44 -0.69
N ALA A 23 3.28 10.62 -1.75
CA ALA A 23 2.19 9.78 -2.22
C ALA A 23 1.83 8.73 -1.16
N VAL A 24 2.82 8.05 -0.59
CA VAL A 24 2.60 7.09 0.49
C VAL A 24 2.06 7.78 1.74
N ARG A 25 2.60 8.92 2.15
CA ARG A 25 2.05 9.69 3.29
C ARG A 25 0.57 10.02 3.08
N ARG A 26 0.17 10.50 1.90
CA ARG A 26 -1.23 10.79 1.56
C ARG A 26 -2.11 9.54 1.65
N LEU A 27 -1.68 8.42 1.07
CA LEU A 27 -2.45 7.16 1.11
C LEU A 27 -2.76 6.70 2.54
N PHE A 28 -1.82 6.90 3.47
CA PHE A 28 -1.97 6.51 4.87
C PHE A 28 -2.52 7.63 5.78
N SER A 29 -3.02 8.74 5.22
CA SER A 29 -3.56 9.87 5.99
C SER A 29 -4.98 10.28 5.61
N ILE A 30 -5.52 9.75 4.51
CA ILE A 30 -6.90 10.00 4.07
C ILE A 30 -7.77 8.78 4.35
N ASP A 31 -9.03 8.99 4.74
CA ASP A 31 -9.94 7.92 5.14
C ASP A 31 -10.26 6.94 3.98
N SER A 32 -10.34 7.46 2.75
CA SER A 32 -10.66 6.66 1.56
C SER A 32 -9.74 7.01 0.39
N PRO A 33 -8.51 6.45 0.35
CA PRO A 33 -7.59 6.68 -0.76
C PRO A 33 -8.08 6.01 -2.05
N ASN A 34 -7.80 6.63 -3.20
CA ASN A 34 -8.07 6.06 -4.54
C ASN A 34 -6.75 5.85 -5.31
N PRO A 35 -5.89 4.89 -4.90
CA PRO A 35 -4.67 4.56 -5.62
C PRO A 35 -4.96 3.87 -6.95
N THR A 36 -4.00 3.93 -7.88
CA THR A 36 -4.05 3.09 -9.08
C THR A 36 -3.73 1.64 -8.71
N ILE A 37 -4.10 0.68 -9.57
CA ILE A 37 -3.68 -0.72 -9.39
C ILE A 37 -2.15 -0.83 -9.36
N GLY A 38 -1.43 -0.07 -10.19
CA GLY A 38 0.04 -0.06 -10.17
C GLY A 38 0.62 0.34 -8.82
N THR A 39 0.04 1.36 -8.17
CA THR A 39 0.43 1.75 -6.81
C THR A 39 0.15 0.64 -5.80
N LEU A 40 -1.01 -0.02 -5.89
CA LEU A 40 -1.34 -1.14 -5.00
C LEU A 40 -0.38 -2.31 -5.17
N THR A 41 -0.05 -2.67 -6.41
CA THR A 41 0.88 -3.76 -6.72
C THR A 41 2.28 -3.47 -6.17
N ALA A 42 2.80 -2.25 -6.38
CA ALA A 42 4.11 -1.86 -5.88
C ALA A 42 4.17 -1.90 -4.34
N LEU A 43 3.11 -1.46 -3.66
CA LEU A 43 3.02 -1.54 -2.20
C LEU A 43 2.92 -2.99 -1.71
N ALA A 44 2.15 -3.84 -2.40
CA ALA A 44 2.04 -5.25 -2.04
C ALA A 44 3.39 -5.96 -2.16
N ASP A 45 4.11 -5.76 -3.25
CA ASP A 45 5.44 -6.33 -3.46
C ASP A 45 6.45 -5.87 -2.38
N ALA A 46 6.49 -4.56 -2.09
CA ALA A 46 7.34 -4.00 -1.04
C ALA A 46 7.02 -4.53 0.38
N LEU A 47 5.79 -5.02 0.60
CA LEU A 47 5.33 -5.62 1.85
C LEU A 47 5.41 -7.17 1.86
N GLY A 48 5.83 -7.78 0.75
CA GLY A 48 5.82 -9.23 0.56
C GLY A 48 4.41 -9.82 0.61
N LEU A 49 3.44 -9.12 0.01
CA LEU A 49 2.03 -9.50 -0.04
C LEU A 49 1.61 -9.82 -1.47
N GLU A 50 0.58 -10.66 -1.59
CA GLU A 50 -0.07 -10.97 -2.86
C GLU A 50 -1.44 -10.28 -2.93
N LEU A 51 -1.75 -9.65 -4.08
CA LEU A 51 -3.06 -9.07 -4.33
C LEU A 51 -4.04 -10.16 -4.80
N VAL A 52 -5.02 -10.49 -3.97
CA VAL A 52 -6.04 -11.49 -4.29
C VAL A 52 -7.39 -10.79 -4.51
N PRO A 53 -7.96 -10.81 -5.73
CA PRO A 53 -9.30 -10.28 -5.97
C PRO A 53 -10.34 -11.11 -5.19
N GLN A 54 -11.23 -10.41 -4.49
CA GLN A 54 -12.32 -11.04 -3.75
C GLN A 54 -13.66 -10.78 -4.44
N ARG A 55 -14.50 -11.82 -4.53
CA ARG A 55 -15.86 -11.66 -5.05
C ARG A 55 -16.64 -10.72 -4.14
N ARG A 56 -17.20 -9.66 -4.71
CA ARG A 56 -18.13 -8.80 -3.98
C ARG A 56 -19.35 -9.64 -3.57
N LYS A 57 -19.59 -9.75 -2.27
CA LYS A 57 -20.84 -10.36 -1.77
C LYS A 57 -21.99 -9.49 -2.28
N ALA A 58 -22.98 -10.11 -2.91
CA ALA A 58 -24.24 -9.42 -3.19
C ALA A 58 -24.88 -9.10 -1.83
N GLY A 59 -25.13 -7.82 -1.59
CA GLY A 59 -25.96 -7.37 -0.47
C GLY A 59 -27.43 -7.53 -0.78
#